data_AF-A0A8J4QIN1-F1
#
_entry.id   AF-A0A8J4QIN1-F1
#
_cell.length_a   1.000
_cell.length_b   1.000
_cell.length_c   1.000
_cell.angle_alpha   90.00
_cell.angle_beta   90.00
_cell.angle_gamma   90.00
#
_symmetry.space_group_name_H-M   'P 1'
#
loop_
_entity.id
_entity.type
_entity.pdbx_description
1 polymer ?
#
loop_
_entity_poly.entity_id
_entity_poly.type
_entity_poly.pdbx_seq_one_letter_code
_entity_poly.pdbx_strand_id
1 'polypeptide(L)'
;MELTVAYDAEHASPTQRIQHEFWPLDEIDPKNAKFPCCLVWTPLPVVSWLAPFIGHVGICREDGAILDFAGSNFVNVDDFSYGAVARYLQLDREQCCFPPTVAGHTCKFGYRHTEYGTSHTWDDALRSSMRYFENKSYNLFTCNCHSFVANCFNRLCYGGSMSWNMINVAALILFKGHWVDSMSILRSFLPFVVKLAAQAILSLVLCLWSPLVQGHFVETFNKTCMRLKSIIMVLGSDADMHEAEINYNGAGF
;
A
#
# COMPACT_ATOMS: atom_id res chain seq x y z
N MET A 1 22.58 68.57 0.52
CA MET A 1 22.66 67.14 0.88
C MET A 1 21.27 66.67 1.32
N GLU A 2 20.26 66.87 0.48
CA GLU A 2 18.86 66.44 0.72
C GLU A 2 18.15 65.98 -0.57
N LEU A 3 18.76 66.19 -1.75
CA LEU A 3 18.17 65.84 -3.04
C LEU A 3 18.55 64.44 -3.56
N THR A 4 19.47 63.74 -2.91
CA THR A 4 19.88 62.37 -3.30
C THR A 4 19.13 61.28 -2.53
N VAL A 5 18.46 61.59 -1.43
CA VAL A 5 17.72 60.60 -0.62
C VAL A 5 16.34 60.27 -1.23
N ALA A 6 15.80 61.16 -2.06
CA ALA A 6 14.47 61.00 -2.66
C ALA A 6 14.47 60.12 -3.93
N TYR A 7 15.61 59.85 -4.55
CA TYR A 7 15.68 59.10 -5.82
C TYR A 7 15.85 57.58 -5.66
N ASP A 8 16.24 57.12 -4.47
CA ASP A 8 16.40 55.68 -4.18
C ASP A 8 15.12 55.03 -3.61
N ALA A 9 14.02 55.80 -3.48
CA ALA A 9 12.75 55.32 -2.95
C ALA A 9 11.75 54.85 -4.03
N GLU A 10 12.04 55.00 -5.32
CA GLU A 10 11.09 54.67 -6.41
C GLU A 10 11.38 53.39 -7.20
N HIS A 11 12.31 52.52 -6.74
CA HIS A 11 12.57 51.21 -7.36
C HIS A 11 12.44 50.02 -6.39
N ALA A 12 11.67 50.16 -5.32
CA ALA A 12 11.13 49.01 -4.60
C ALA A 12 9.72 48.70 -5.14
N SER A 13 9.66 47.76 -6.08
CA SER A 13 8.41 47.11 -6.52
C SER A 13 7.48 46.85 -5.32
N PRO A 14 6.26 47.43 -5.27
CA PRO A 14 5.28 47.15 -4.22
C PRO A 14 4.79 45.69 -4.21
N THR A 15 5.20 44.91 -5.21
CA THR A 15 4.79 43.52 -5.43
C THR A 15 5.60 42.51 -4.61
N GLN A 16 6.57 42.94 -3.81
CA GLN A 16 7.44 42.06 -3.02
C GLN A 16 7.24 42.23 -1.50
N ARG A 17 6.03 41.92 -1.00
CA ARG A 17 5.74 41.36 0.34
C ARG A 17 4.30 41.68 0.77
N ILE A 18 3.35 40.98 0.16
CA ILE A 18 2.37 40.29 1.01
C ILE A 18 2.84 38.85 0.98
N GLN A 19 3.94 38.57 1.69
CA GLN A 19 4.21 37.19 2.07
C GLN A 19 3.03 36.84 2.96
N HIS A 20 2.19 35.91 2.52
CA HIS A 20 1.24 35.27 3.40
C HIS A 20 2.09 34.57 4.46
N GLU A 21 2.42 35.25 5.56
CA GLU A 21 3.14 34.64 6.66
C GLU A 21 2.25 33.52 7.16
N PHE A 22 2.68 32.29 6.93
CA PHE A 22 1.96 31.15 7.43
C PHE A 22 1.95 31.23 8.96
N TRP A 23 0.77 31.17 9.56
CA TRP A 23 0.66 31.00 11.00
C TRP A 23 1.39 29.72 11.42
N PRO A 24 2.07 29.70 12.58
CA PRO A 24 2.72 28.51 13.07
C PRO A 24 1.71 27.34 13.17
N LEU A 25 2.15 26.15 12.79
CA LEU A 25 1.37 24.93 12.99
C LEU A 25 1.50 24.47 14.43
N ASP A 26 0.45 23.85 14.95
CA ASP A 26 0.52 23.12 16.21
C ASP A 26 1.53 21.96 16.11
N GLU A 27 2.03 21.52 17.26
CA GLU A 27 2.89 20.34 17.31
C GLU A 27 2.12 19.09 16.89
N ILE A 28 2.83 18.16 16.23
CA ILE A 28 2.26 16.87 15.86
C ILE A 28 1.99 16.07 17.13
N ASP A 29 0.74 15.65 17.31
CA ASP A 29 0.30 14.82 18.43
C ASP A 29 -0.33 13.52 17.93
N PRO A 30 0.47 12.45 17.81
CA PRO A 30 -0.02 11.15 17.35
C PRO A 30 -1.03 10.51 18.31
N LYS A 31 -1.04 10.88 19.60
CA LYS A 31 -1.96 10.30 20.59
C LYS A 31 -3.40 10.75 20.36
N ASN A 32 -3.55 12.01 19.97
CA ASN A 32 -4.84 12.62 19.63
C ASN A 32 -5.12 12.61 18.11
N ALA A 33 -4.31 11.87 17.34
CA ALA A 33 -4.39 11.77 15.88
C ALA A 33 -4.34 13.13 15.15
N LYS A 34 -3.58 14.11 15.69
CA LYS A 34 -3.42 15.44 15.09
C LYS A 34 -2.08 15.54 14.38
N PHE A 35 -2.14 15.77 13.07
CA PHE A 35 -0.96 15.84 12.20
C PHE A 35 -1.02 17.06 11.26
N PRO A 36 -0.82 18.30 11.77
CA PRO A 36 -0.93 19.53 10.98
C PRO A 36 -0.13 19.51 9.67
N CYS A 37 -0.81 19.68 8.53
CA CYS A 37 -0.24 19.66 7.18
C CYS A 37 0.57 18.41 6.83
N CYS A 38 0.22 17.25 7.39
CA CYS A 38 0.92 16.01 7.10
C CYS A 38 0.29 15.19 5.97
N LEU A 39 1.14 14.48 5.24
CA LEU A 39 0.77 13.24 4.55
C LEU A 39 0.87 12.09 5.53
N VAL A 40 -0.20 11.33 5.73
CA VAL A 40 -0.25 10.20 6.67
C VAL A 40 -0.50 8.89 5.94
N TRP A 41 -0.07 7.78 6.54
CA TRP A 41 -0.20 6.43 5.99
C TRP A 41 -0.43 5.38 7.07
N THR A 42 -1.25 4.37 6.74
CA THR A 42 -1.48 3.16 7.56
C THR A 42 -1.51 1.91 6.67
N PRO A 43 -0.99 0.76 7.13
CA PRO A 43 -1.07 -0.49 6.36
C PRO A 43 -2.52 -0.93 6.17
N LEU A 44 -2.88 -1.33 4.94
CA LEU A 44 -4.22 -1.85 4.65
C LEU A 44 -4.38 -3.28 5.22
N PRO A 45 -5.44 -3.59 5.98
CA PRO A 45 -5.72 -4.93 6.46
C PRO A 45 -5.73 -5.96 5.32
N VAL A 46 -5.18 -7.15 5.57
CA VAL A 46 -5.06 -8.27 4.61
C VAL A 46 -4.10 -7.99 3.44
N VAL A 47 -4.22 -6.85 2.75
CA VAL A 47 -3.36 -6.48 1.61
C VAL A 47 -1.91 -6.33 2.04
N SER A 48 -1.67 -5.69 3.18
CA SER A 48 -0.33 -5.52 3.76
C SER A 48 0.36 -6.84 4.14
N TRP A 49 -0.41 -7.93 4.30
CA TRP A 49 0.15 -9.26 4.60
C TRP A 49 0.83 -9.90 3.38
N LEU A 50 0.55 -9.39 2.18
CA LEU A 50 1.20 -9.79 0.93
C LEU A 50 2.23 -8.76 0.48
N ALA A 51 1.95 -7.47 0.69
CA ALA A 51 2.83 -6.38 0.32
C ALA A 51 2.82 -5.29 1.42
N PRO A 52 3.78 -5.32 2.37
CA PRO A 52 3.71 -4.49 3.59
C PRO A 52 3.92 -2.99 3.35
N PHE A 53 4.30 -2.60 2.14
CA PHE A 53 4.46 -1.20 1.72
C PHE A 53 3.18 -0.61 1.12
N ILE A 54 2.18 -1.45 0.81
CA ILE A 54 0.89 -1.01 0.31
C ILE A 54 0.01 -0.65 1.49
N GLY A 55 -0.53 0.56 1.47
CA GLY A 55 -1.41 1.03 2.52
C GLY A 55 -2.26 2.21 2.07
N HIS A 56 -3.07 2.66 3.02
CA HIS A 56 -3.99 3.77 2.87
C HIS A 56 -3.29 5.07 3.21
N VAL A 57 -3.61 6.13 2.48
CA VAL A 57 -3.04 7.48 2.68
C VAL A 57 -4.12 8.49 2.97
N GLY A 58 -3.77 9.50 3.77
CA GLY A 58 -4.59 10.67 4.03
C GLY A 58 -3.73 11.93 3.97
N ILE A 59 -4.37 13.06 3.78
CA ILE A 59 -3.74 14.38 3.85
C ILE A 59 -4.43 15.21 4.93
N CYS A 60 -3.66 15.93 5.72
CA CYS A 60 -4.17 16.60 6.90
C CYS A 60 -4.31 18.10 6.66
N ARG A 61 -5.33 18.69 7.26
CA ARG A 61 -5.55 20.13 7.34
C ARG A 61 -4.50 20.81 8.22
N GLU A 62 -4.55 22.13 8.26
CA GLU A 62 -3.71 22.93 9.16
C GLU A 62 -4.02 22.68 10.65
N ASP A 63 -5.27 22.35 11.00
CA ASP A 63 -5.68 21.94 12.36
C ASP A 63 -5.33 20.48 12.71
N GLY A 64 -4.64 19.79 11.80
CA GLY A 64 -4.21 18.40 11.96
C GLY A 64 -5.30 17.35 11.77
N ALA A 65 -6.52 17.73 11.41
CA ALA A 65 -7.56 16.76 11.07
C ALA A 65 -7.22 16.02 9.77
N ILE A 66 -7.37 14.70 9.78
CA ILE A 66 -7.02 13.82 8.66
C ILE A 66 -8.16 13.77 7.65
N LEU A 67 -7.84 13.92 6.36
CA LEU A 67 -8.78 13.74 5.25
C LEU A 67 -8.36 12.53 4.42
N ASP A 68 -9.28 11.60 4.17
CA ASP A 68 -9.01 10.42 3.35
C ASP A 68 -10.21 9.95 2.54
N PHE A 69 -9.92 9.45 1.34
CA PHE A 69 -10.93 8.88 0.43
C PHE A 69 -10.86 7.36 0.49
N ALA A 70 -11.73 6.75 1.29
CA ALA A 70 -11.77 5.30 1.54
C ALA A 70 -12.99 4.58 0.92
N GLY A 71 -13.93 5.32 0.32
CA GLY A 71 -15.15 4.76 -0.26
C GLY A 71 -15.76 5.67 -1.31
N SER A 72 -16.65 5.11 -2.15
CA SER A 72 -17.29 5.87 -3.23
C SER A 72 -18.12 7.02 -2.68
N ASN A 73 -18.02 8.17 -3.33
CA ASN A 73 -18.81 9.37 -3.07
C ASN A 73 -18.67 9.97 -1.66
N PHE A 74 -17.59 9.63 -0.94
CA PHE A 74 -17.39 10.11 0.42
C PHE A 74 -15.92 10.27 0.77
N VAL A 75 -15.58 11.43 1.35
CA VAL A 75 -14.27 11.70 1.93
C VAL A 75 -14.44 11.83 3.44
N ASN A 76 -13.71 11.02 4.20
CA ASN A 76 -13.71 11.06 5.65
C ASN A 76 -12.98 12.31 6.15
N VAL A 77 -13.42 12.82 7.30
CA VAL A 77 -12.82 13.95 8.00
C VAL A 77 -12.63 13.56 9.45
N ASP A 78 -11.39 13.60 9.92
CA ASP A 78 -10.99 13.31 11.32
C ASP A 78 -11.33 11.89 11.81
N ASP A 79 -11.60 10.96 10.88
CA ASP A 79 -11.81 9.53 11.14
C ASP A 79 -11.01 8.70 10.12
N PHE A 80 -9.71 8.57 10.38
CA PHE A 80 -8.78 7.96 9.41
C PHE A 80 -9.06 6.48 9.23
N SER A 81 -9.43 6.09 8.01
CA SER A 81 -9.81 4.71 7.72
C SER A 81 -8.66 3.72 7.89
N TYR A 82 -9.05 2.47 8.22
CA TYR A 82 -8.16 1.31 8.35
C TYR A 82 -7.19 1.34 9.55
N GLY A 83 -7.38 2.27 10.48
CA GLY A 83 -6.75 2.30 11.80
C GLY A 83 -5.72 3.42 11.97
N ALA A 84 -5.04 3.43 13.12
CA ALA A 84 -4.13 4.51 13.50
C ALA A 84 -3.01 4.76 12.47
N VAL A 85 -2.60 6.02 12.35
CA VAL A 85 -1.47 6.43 11.51
C VAL A 85 -0.22 5.66 11.92
N ALA A 86 0.43 5.01 10.95
CA ALA A 86 1.70 4.31 11.17
C ALA A 86 2.90 5.16 10.73
N ARG A 87 2.72 5.96 9.68
CA ARG A 87 3.73 6.87 9.15
C ARG A 87 3.15 8.23 8.81
N TYR A 88 3.95 9.26 8.97
CA TYR A 88 3.59 10.62 8.60
C TYR A 88 4.77 11.37 7.98
N LEU A 89 4.48 12.39 7.19
CA LEU A 89 5.44 13.35 6.66
C LEU A 89 4.79 14.73 6.74
N GLN A 90 5.33 15.61 7.59
CA GLN A 90 4.89 17.00 7.62
C GLN A 90 5.36 17.70 6.35
N LEU A 91 4.41 18.30 5.64
CA LEU A 91 4.67 18.96 4.37
C LEU A 91 4.91 20.44 4.62
N ASP A 92 5.86 20.98 3.86
CA ASP A 92 6.26 22.36 3.97
C ASP A 92 5.36 23.23 3.08
N ARG A 93 4.56 24.09 3.71
CA ARG A 93 3.61 24.97 3.02
C ARG A 93 4.31 25.99 2.11
N GLU A 94 5.59 26.29 2.32
CA GLU A 94 6.36 27.16 1.42
C GLU A 94 6.58 26.54 0.03
N GLN A 95 6.45 25.21 -0.08
CA GLN A 95 6.53 24.50 -1.36
C GLN A 95 5.22 24.56 -2.16
N CYS A 96 4.15 25.12 -1.58
CA CYS A 96 2.89 25.34 -2.27
C CYS A 96 2.91 26.66 -3.05
N CYS A 97 2.11 26.73 -4.12
CA CYS A 97 1.83 27.96 -4.83
C CYS A 97 0.45 28.48 -4.40
N PHE A 98 0.43 29.57 -3.64
CA PHE A 98 -0.78 30.28 -3.22
C PHE A 98 -0.83 31.63 -3.93
N PRO A 99 -1.47 31.72 -5.12
CA PRO A 99 -1.52 32.96 -5.87
C PRO A 99 -2.45 33.98 -5.18
N PRO A 100 -1.99 35.21 -4.87
CA PRO A 100 -2.85 36.26 -4.31
C PRO A 100 -3.84 36.83 -5.34
N THR A 101 -3.53 36.68 -6.63
CA THR A 101 -4.39 37.04 -7.76
C THR A 101 -4.27 35.98 -8.86
N VAL A 102 -5.20 35.93 -9.81
CA VAL A 102 -5.20 34.95 -10.91
C VAL A 102 -3.92 34.93 -11.77
N ALA A 103 -3.12 35.99 -11.73
CA ALA A 103 -1.84 36.08 -12.45
C ALA A 103 -0.61 35.97 -11.51
N GLY A 104 -0.80 36.02 -10.20
CA GLY A 104 0.26 36.11 -9.19
C GLY A 104 0.90 34.77 -8.79
N HIS A 105 0.95 33.79 -9.69
CA HIS A 105 1.46 32.46 -9.37
C HIS A 105 2.99 32.47 -9.19
N THR A 106 3.47 31.80 -8.14
CA THR A 106 4.91 31.56 -7.93
C THR A 106 5.41 30.34 -8.70
N CYS A 107 4.50 29.46 -9.11
CA CYS A 107 4.83 28.29 -9.92
C CYS A 107 4.99 28.62 -11.41
N LYS A 108 5.79 27.79 -12.10
CA LYS A 108 6.00 27.88 -13.57
C LYS A 108 4.73 27.64 -14.40
N PHE A 109 3.66 27.13 -13.78
CA PHE A 109 2.46 26.67 -14.45
C PHE A 109 1.27 27.62 -14.28
N GLY A 110 1.49 28.89 -13.95
CA GLY A 110 0.46 29.86 -13.53
C GLY A 110 -0.89 29.69 -14.23
N TYR A 111 -0.95 29.86 -15.55
CA TYR A 111 -2.19 29.71 -16.32
C TYR A 111 -2.89 28.34 -16.12
N ARG A 112 -2.15 27.23 -16.27
CA ARG A 112 -2.70 25.87 -16.06
C ARG A 112 -3.10 25.63 -14.61
N HIS A 113 -2.36 26.22 -13.68
CA HIS A 113 -2.66 26.13 -12.25
C HIS A 113 -3.97 26.82 -11.92
N THR A 114 -4.22 28.00 -12.50
CA THR A 114 -5.53 28.68 -12.45
C THR A 114 -6.64 27.79 -13.00
N GLU A 115 -6.48 27.25 -14.21
CA GLU A 115 -7.50 26.41 -14.86
C GLU A 115 -7.81 25.11 -14.10
N TYR A 116 -6.81 24.50 -13.46
CA TYR A 116 -6.99 23.29 -12.66
C TYR A 116 -7.80 23.52 -11.36
N GLY A 117 -8.04 24.79 -11.02
CA GLY A 117 -8.66 25.21 -9.77
C GLY A 117 -7.61 25.37 -8.68
N THR A 118 -6.75 26.38 -8.85
CA THR A 118 -5.80 26.87 -7.84
C THR A 118 -6.53 27.25 -6.55
N SER A 119 -5.79 27.37 -5.46
CA SER A 119 -6.35 27.66 -4.14
C SER A 119 -5.48 28.67 -3.42
N HIS A 120 -6.10 29.49 -2.58
CA HIS A 120 -5.42 30.58 -1.88
C HIS A 120 -4.81 30.13 -0.55
N THR A 121 -5.29 29.03 0.02
CA THR A 121 -4.79 28.45 1.28
C THR A 121 -4.68 26.93 1.17
N TRP A 122 -3.96 26.32 2.12
CA TRP A 122 -3.83 24.87 2.23
C TRP A 122 -5.19 24.18 2.36
N ASP A 123 -5.98 24.60 3.36
CA ASP A 123 -7.28 24.01 3.66
C ASP A 123 -8.31 24.23 2.53
N ASP A 124 -8.27 25.36 1.82
CA ASP A 124 -9.14 25.59 0.67
C ASP A 124 -8.81 24.64 -0.50
N ALA A 125 -7.53 24.31 -0.69
CA ALA A 125 -7.13 23.33 -1.69
C ALA A 125 -7.67 21.94 -1.35
N LEU A 126 -7.54 21.54 -0.08
CA LEU A 126 -8.06 20.26 0.39
C LEU A 126 -9.58 20.22 0.29
N ARG A 127 -10.28 21.29 0.68
CA ARG A 127 -11.75 21.40 0.56
C ARG A 127 -12.21 21.28 -0.90
N SER A 128 -11.50 21.94 -1.81
CA SER A 128 -11.77 21.86 -3.25
C SER A 128 -11.58 20.44 -3.79
N SER A 129 -10.54 19.74 -3.32
CA SER A 129 -10.32 18.33 -3.64
C SER A 129 -11.39 17.42 -3.04
N MET A 130 -11.85 17.65 -1.81
CA MET A 130 -12.94 16.89 -1.20
C MET A 130 -14.19 16.94 -2.06
N ARG A 131 -14.66 18.14 -2.40
CA ARG A 131 -15.83 18.35 -3.27
C ARG A 131 -15.69 17.67 -4.64
N TYR A 132 -14.48 17.64 -5.19
CA TYR A 132 -14.22 16.94 -6.44
C TYR A 132 -14.33 15.41 -6.31
N PHE A 133 -13.98 14.85 -5.15
CA PHE A 133 -14.04 13.41 -4.87
C PHE A 133 -15.37 12.92 -4.27
N GLU A 134 -16.18 13.81 -3.71
CA GLU A 134 -17.52 13.52 -3.17
C GLU A 134 -18.48 12.86 -4.18
N ASN A 135 -18.22 12.96 -5.49
CA ASN A 135 -19.04 12.32 -6.53
C ASN A 135 -18.25 11.28 -7.34
N LYS A 136 -17.12 10.80 -6.83
CA LYS A 136 -16.27 9.81 -7.52
C LYS A 136 -16.52 8.41 -6.99
N SER A 137 -16.62 7.46 -7.92
CA SER A 137 -16.61 6.04 -7.60
C SER A 137 -15.20 5.58 -7.22
N TYR A 138 -15.07 4.94 -6.06
CA TYR A 138 -13.81 4.41 -5.59
C TYR A 138 -13.36 3.22 -6.46
N ASN A 139 -12.11 3.24 -6.90
CA ASN A 139 -11.45 2.16 -7.60
C ASN A 139 -10.02 2.02 -7.09
N LEU A 140 -9.67 0.80 -6.63
CA LEU A 140 -8.38 0.51 -6.01
C LEU A 140 -7.17 0.92 -6.88
N PHE A 141 -7.27 0.84 -8.21
CA PHE A 141 -6.14 1.05 -9.11
C PHE A 141 -6.13 2.41 -9.80
N THR A 142 -7.25 3.12 -9.88
CA THR A 142 -7.35 4.35 -10.69
C THR A 142 -7.90 5.55 -9.92
N CYS A 143 -8.81 5.34 -8.98
CA CYS A 143 -9.47 6.40 -8.22
C CYS A 143 -9.55 5.98 -6.74
N ASN A 144 -8.43 6.15 -6.03
CA ASN A 144 -8.25 5.73 -4.65
C ASN A 144 -7.76 6.91 -3.79
N CYS A 145 -7.42 6.62 -2.54
CA CYS A 145 -6.86 7.59 -1.59
C CYS A 145 -5.58 8.29 -2.09
N HIS A 146 -4.71 7.58 -2.82
CA HIS A 146 -3.50 8.18 -3.41
C HIS A 146 -3.84 9.12 -4.57
N SER A 147 -4.83 8.79 -5.39
CA SER A 147 -5.35 9.70 -6.43
C SER A 147 -5.98 10.96 -5.81
N PHE A 148 -6.65 10.84 -4.66
CA PHE A 148 -7.18 11.96 -3.90
C PHE A 148 -6.06 12.89 -3.41
N VAL A 149 -5.06 12.35 -2.71
CA VAL A 149 -3.90 13.13 -2.26
C VAL A 149 -3.13 13.76 -3.43
N ALA A 150 -2.96 13.03 -4.53
CA ALA A 150 -2.32 13.57 -5.73
C ALA A 150 -3.09 14.76 -6.31
N ASN A 151 -4.43 14.72 -6.30
CA ASN A 151 -5.25 15.86 -6.70
C ASN A 151 -5.03 17.06 -5.78
N CYS A 152 -4.96 16.85 -4.45
CA CYS A 152 -4.62 17.91 -3.49
C CYS A 152 -3.26 18.55 -3.82
N PHE A 153 -2.22 17.75 -4.02
CA PHE A 153 -0.89 18.25 -4.38
C PHE A 153 -0.87 19.01 -5.71
N ASN A 154 -1.62 18.57 -6.71
CA ASN A 154 -1.74 19.27 -7.98
C ASN A 154 -2.47 20.61 -7.84
N ARG A 155 -3.51 20.69 -6.99
CA ARG A 155 -4.18 21.96 -6.65
C ARG A 155 -3.28 22.93 -5.90
N LEU A 156 -2.37 22.41 -5.08
CA LEU A 156 -1.36 23.20 -4.37
C LEU A 156 -0.14 23.54 -5.23
N CYS A 157 -0.01 22.91 -6.40
CA CYS A 157 1.25 22.86 -7.16
C CYS A 157 2.46 22.55 -6.26
N TYR A 158 2.28 21.59 -5.33
CA TYR A 158 3.25 21.27 -4.28
C TYR A 158 4.60 20.88 -4.88
N GLY A 159 5.68 21.47 -4.37
CA GLY A 159 7.04 21.29 -4.89
C GLY A 159 7.22 21.86 -6.30
N GLY A 160 6.39 22.82 -6.70
CA GLY A 160 6.41 23.41 -8.03
C GLY A 160 5.94 22.47 -9.15
N SER A 161 5.21 21.40 -8.82
CA SER A 161 4.73 20.39 -9.76
C SER A 161 3.21 20.25 -9.77
N MET A 162 2.65 20.04 -10.96
CA MET A 162 1.23 19.69 -11.19
C MET A 162 1.04 18.28 -11.78
N SER A 163 2.09 17.45 -11.74
CA SER A 163 2.09 16.09 -12.28
C SER A 163 2.12 15.02 -11.19
N TRP A 164 1.61 15.33 -10.00
CA TRP A 164 1.43 14.34 -8.94
C TRP A 164 0.41 13.29 -9.38
N ASN A 165 0.76 12.04 -9.09
CA ASN A 165 -0.06 10.87 -9.33
C ASN A 165 0.09 9.91 -8.14
N MET A 166 -0.73 8.86 -8.12
CA MET A 166 -0.75 7.89 -7.02
C MET A 166 0.60 7.23 -6.73
N ILE A 167 1.43 6.99 -7.75
CA ILE A 167 2.74 6.34 -7.58
C ILE A 167 3.71 7.30 -6.89
N ASN A 168 3.74 8.55 -7.31
CA ASN A 168 4.61 9.56 -6.70
C ASN A 168 4.22 9.85 -5.25
N VAL A 169 2.92 9.84 -4.93
CA VAL A 169 2.43 9.95 -3.54
C VAL A 169 2.88 8.76 -2.71
N ALA A 170 2.70 7.54 -3.22
CA ALA A 170 3.14 6.32 -2.55
C ALA A 170 4.64 6.32 -2.29
N ALA A 171 5.45 6.69 -3.30
CA ALA A 171 6.90 6.82 -3.15
C ALA A 171 7.28 7.89 -2.13
N LEU A 172 6.61 9.05 -2.13
CA LEU A 172 6.89 10.14 -1.21
C LEU A 172 6.76 9.70 0.25
N ILE A 173 5.63 9.11 0.63
CA ILE A 173 5.43 8.67 2.02
C ILE A 173 6.27 7.44 2.35
N LEU A 174 6.54 6.56 1.38
CA LEU A 174 7.36 5.36 1.58
C LEU A 174 8.83 5.71 1.87
N PHE A 175 9.40 6.71 1.20
CA PHE A 175 10.82 7.04 1.34
C PHE A 175 11.08 8.20 2.30
N LYS A 176 10.15 9.17 2.42
CA LYS A 176 10.34 10.34 3.30
C LYS A 176 9.51 10.30 4.58
N GLY A 177 8.55 9.39 4.71
CA GLY A 177 7.71 9.30 5.90
C GLY A 177 8.47 8.82 7.14
N HIS A 178 8.20 9.43 8.28
CA HIS A 178 8.65 9.00 9.59
C HIS A 178 7.64 8.04 10.22
N TRP A 179 8.13 7.05 10.98
CA TRP A 179 7.27 6.18 11.76
C TRP A 179 6.78 6.91 13.01
N VAL A 180 5.53 6.68 13.40
CA VAL A 180 4.97 7.23 14.64
C VAL A 180 5.72 6.69 15.86
N ASP A 181 5.90 5.38 15.93
CA ASP A 181 6.63 4.68 16.98
C ASP A 181 7.08 3.28 16.53
N SER A 182 7.85 2.59 17.37
CA SER A 182 8.29 1.21 17.10
C SER A 182 7.12 0.21 17.02
N MET A 183 6.01 0.47 17.74
CA MET A 183 4.83 -0.38 17.69
C MET A 183 4.15 -0.33 16.32
N SER A 184 4.19 0.83 15.66
CA SER A 184 3.66 1.05 14.32
C SER A 184 4.45 0.29 13.26
N ILE A 185 5.77 0.21 13.41
CA ILE A 185 6.63 -0.65 12.58
C ILE A 185 6.22 -2.11 12.77
N LEU A 186 6.16 -2.58 14.02
CA LEU A 186 5.81 -3.95 14.34
C LEU A 186 4.44 -4.32 13.77
N ARG A 187 3.41 -3.49 14.02
CA ARG A 187 2.05 -3.68 13.49
C ARG A 187 2.01 -3.76 11.97
N SER A 188 2.86 -3.01 11.28
CA SER A 188 2.89 -2.96 9.82
C SER A 188 3.56 -4.17 9.17
N PHE A 189 4.61 -4.73 9.78
CA PHE A 189 5.39 -5.83 9.18
C PHE A 189 5.12 -7.20 9.79
N LEU A 190 4.66 -7.28 11.04
CA LEU A 190 4.47 -8.55 11.74
C LEU A 190 3.53 -9.51 10.99
N PRO A 191 2.36 -9.08 10.46
CA PRO A 191 1.49 -10.01 9.74
C PRO A 191 2.14 -10.61 8.49
N PHE A 192 2.92 -9.81 7.75
CA PHE A 192 3.67 -10.26 6.58
C PHE A 192 4.73 -11.30 6.98
N VAL A 193 5.51 -11.03 8.04
CA VAL A 193 6.53 -11.96 8.55
C VAL A 193 5.90 -13.28 9.02
N VAL A 194 4.81 -13.23 9.77
CA VAL A 194 4.09 -14.44 10.24
C VAL A 194 3.57 -15.25 9.06
N LYS A 195 2.99 -14.59 8.04
CA LYS A 195 2.52 -15.26 6.83
C LYS A 195 3.66 -15.93 6.07
N LEU A 196 4.81 -15.27 5.93
CA LEU A 196 6.00 -15.86 5.29
C LEU A 196 6.51 -17.08 6.07
N ALA A 197 6.58 -16.98 7.40
CA ALA A 197 6.99 -18.09 8.25
C ALA A 197 6.04 -19.28 8.13
N ALA A 198 4.72 -19.05 8.20
CA ALA A 198 3.71 -20.10 8.04
C ALA A 198 3.80 -20.78 6.66
N GLN A 199 3.98 -20.01 5.59
CA GLN A 199 4.17 -20.55 4.24
C GLN A 199 5.45 -21.39 4.13
N ALA A 200 6.54 -20.94 4.73
CA ALA A 200 7.80 -21.69 4.75
C ALA A 200 7.66 -23.01 5.52
N ILE A 201 6.99 -23.01 6.67
CA ILE A 201 6.73 -24.21 7.47
C ILE A 201 5.83 -25.18 6.68
N LEU A 202 4.75 -24.70 6.07
CA LEU A 202 3.86 -25.53 5.24
C LEU A 202 4.64 -26.16 4.07
N SER A 203 5.47 -25.37 3.38
CA SER A 203 6.32 -25.88 2.31
C SER A 203 7.28 -26.95 2.80
N LEU A 204 7.91 -26.76 3.96
CA LEU A 204 8.81 -27.74 4.55
C LEU A 204 8.08 -29.04 4.89
N VAL A 205 6.91 -28.97 5.54
CA VAL A 205 6.10 -30.15 5.87
C VAL A 205 5.71 -30.92 4.62
N LEU A 206 5.27 -30.23 3.56
CA LEU A 206 4.92 -30.86 2.29
C LEU A 206 6.13 -31.52 1.61
N CYS A 207 7.30 -30.87 1.65
CA CYS A 207 8.56 -31.44 1.15
C CYS A 207 9.05 -32.65 1.96
N LEU A 208 8.77 -32.71 3.27
CA LEU A 208 9.13 -33.86 4.13
C LEU A 208 8.12 -35.01 4.04
N TRP A 209 6.86 -34.70 3.70
CA TRP A 209 5.82 -35.71 3.50
C TRP A 209 5.97 -36.47 2.17
N SER A 210 6.46 -35.83 1.11
CA SER A 210 6.52 -36.48 -0.22
C SER A 210 7.47 -37.70 -0.31
N PRO A 211 8.68 -37.73 0.28
CA PRO A 211 9.58 -38.89 0.16
C PRO A 211 9.17 -40.05 1.10
N LEU A 212 8.59 -39.73 2.26
CA LEU A 212 8.22 -40.71 3.29
C LEU A 212 6.96 -41.50 2.90
N VAL A 213 5.94 -40.82 2.35
CA VAL A 213 4.69 -41.47 1.91
C VAL A 213 4.89 -42.25 0.62
N GLN A 214 5.67 -41.73 -0.34
CA GLN A 214 6.01 -42.47 -1.56
C GLN A 214 6.87 -43.71 -1.26
N GLY A 215 7.88 -43.58 -0.39
CA GLY A 215 8.74 -44.70 0.00
C GLY A 215 7.97 -45.82 0.69
N HIS A 216 7.13 -45.49 1.68
CA HIS A 216 6.34 -46.51 2.40
C HIS A 216 5.27 -47.17 1.51
N PHE A 217 4.63 -46.42 0.62
CA PHE A 217 3.64 -46.98 -0.30
C PHE A 217 4.29 -47.94 -1.30
N VAL A 218 5.42 -47.55 -1.91
CA VAL A 218 6.16 -48.40 -2.86
C VAL A 218 6.71 -49.64 -2.17
N GLU A 219 7.23 -49.52 -0.95
CA GLU A 219 7.75 -50.66 -0.20
C GLU A 219 6.63 -51.63 0.20
N THR A 220 5.48 -51.11 0.64
CA THR A 220 4.31 -51.93 1.00
C THR A 220 3.69 -52.61 -0.22
N PHE A 221 3.60 -51.89 -1.35
CA PHE A 221 3.13 -52.43 -2.62
C PHE A 221 4.04 -53.55 -3.13
N ASN A 222 5.37 -53.34 -3.12
CA ASN A 222 6.35 -54.34 -3.53
C ASN A 222 6.31 -55.59 -2.63
N LYS A 223 6.21 -55.44 -1.31
CA LYS A 223 6.06 -56.58 -0.37
C LYS A 223 4.78 -57.38 -0.64
N THR A 224 3.68 -56.70 -0.97
CA THR A 224 2.40 -57.33 -1.28
C THR A 224 2.43 -58.08 -2.62
N CYS A 225 3.01 -57.47 -3.67
CA CYS A 225 3.21 -58.12 -4.96
C CYS A 225 4.13 -59.34 -4.88
N MET A 226 5.21 -59.28 -4.09
CA MET A 226 6.11 -60.42 -3.86
C MET A 226 5.38 -61.57 -3.17
N ARG A 227 4.58 -61.29 -2.13
CA ARG A 227 3.75 -62.31 -1.46
C ARG A 227 2.74 -62.96 -2.41
N LEU A 228 2.07 -62.17 -3.25
CA LEU A 228 1.14 -62.71 -4.25
C LEU A 228 1.86 -63.62 -5.26
N LYS A 229 3.03 -63.23 -5.76
CA LYS A 229 3.83 -64.06 -6.68
C LYS A 229 4.23 -65.39 -6.04
N SER A 230 4.64 -65.38 -4.77
CA SER A 230 4.96 -66.61 -4.04
C SER A 230 3.75 -67.52 -3.87
N ILE A 231 2.58 -66.97 -3.54
CA ILE A 231 1.34 -67.76 -3.41
C ILE A 231 0.92 -68.36 -4.75
N ILE A 232 0.98 -67.58 -5.84
CA ILE A 232 0.64 -68.06 -7.18
C ILE A 232 1.59 -69.17 -7.64
N MET A 233 2.89 -69.08 -7.35
CA MET A 233 3.84 -70.16 -7.66
C MET A 233 3.53 -71.46 -6.92
N VAL A 234 3.18 -71.38 -5.62
CA VAL A 234 2.84 -72.57 -4.82
C VAL A 234 1.56 -73.21 -5.35
N LEU A 235 0.52 -72.41 -5.59
CA LEU A 235 -0.75 -72.90 -6.13
C LEU A 235 -0.63 -73.45 -7.56
N GLY A 236 0.23 -72.86 -8.39
CA GLY A 236 0.53 -73.37 -9.73
C GLY A 236 1.27 -74.71 -9.69
N SER A 237 2.24 -74.85 -8.78
CA SER A 237 2.97 -76.11 -8.60
C SER A 237 2.08 -77.23 -8.06
N ASP A 238 1.12 -76.92 -7.20
CA ASP A 238 0.13 -77.89 -6.70
C ASP A 238 -0.89 -78.29 -7.78
N ALA A 239 -1.26 -77.36 -8.67
CA ALA A 239 -2.15 -77.62 -9.80
C ALA A 239 -1.49 -78.51 -10.87
N ASP A 240 -0.22 -78.23 -11.22
CA ASP A 240 0.54 -79.04 -12.17
C ASP A 240 0.78 -80.47 -11.64
N MET A 241 0.95 -80.63 -10.32
CA MET A 241 1.09 -81.94 -9.69
C MET A 241 -0.24 -82.74 -9.73
N HIS A 242 -1.37 -82.07 -9.54
CA HIS A 242 -2.70 -82.68 -9.63
C HIS A 242 -3.07 -83.08 -11.08
N GLU A 243 -2.70 -82.27 -12.07
CA GLU A 243 -2.98 -82.55 -13.49
C GLU A 243 -2.08 -83.68 -14.04
N ALA A 244 -0.84 -83.78 -13.54
CA ALA A 244 0.05 -84.91 -13.82
C ALA A 244 -0.49 -86.24 -13.25
N GLU A 245 -1.11 -86.23 -12.06
CA GLU A 245 -1.74 -87.41 -11.45
C GLU A 245 -3.00 -87.88 -12.21
N ILE A 246 -3.77 -86.94 -12.76
CA ILE A 246 -4.98 -87.25 -13.55
C ILE A 246 -4.61 -87.85 -14.91
N ASN A 247 -3.60 -87.30 -15.60
CA ASN A 247 -3.14 -87.83 -16.89
C ASN A 247 -2.46 -89.21 -16.76
N TYR A 248 -1.80 -89.49 -15.63
CA TYR A 248 -1.21 -90.82 -15.39
C TYR A 248 -2.29 -91.91 -15.20
N ASN A 249 -3.44 -91.55 -14.62
CA ASN A 249 -4.54 -92.49 -14.37
C ASN A 249 -5.52 -92.64 -15.57
N GLY A 250 -5.44 -91.77 -16.58
CA GLY A 250 -6.28 -91.82 -17.78
C GLY A 250 -5.71 -92.58 -18.98
N ALA A 251 -4.43 -92.96 -18.95
CA ALA A 251 -3.73 -93.59 -20.08
C ALA A 251 -3.70 -95.13 -20.04
N GLY A 252 -4.40 -95.76 -19.10
CA GLY A 252 -4.54 -97.21 -19.05
C GLY A 252 -6.00 -97.62 -19.09
N PHE A 253 -6.53 -97.90 -20.30
CA PHE A 253 -7.46 -98.97 -20.67
C PHE A 253 -8.00 -98.74 -22.09
#